data_AF-A0A8T2M713-F1
#
_entry.id   AF-A0A8T2M713-F1
#
_cell.length_a   1.000
_cell.length_b   1.000
_cell.length_c   1.000
_cell.angle_alpha   90.00
_cell.angle_beta   90.00
_cell.angle_gamma   90.00
#
_symmetry.space_group_name_H-M   'P 1'
#
loop_
_entity.id
_entity.type
_entity.pdbx_description
1 polymer ?
#
loop_
_entity_poly.entity_id
_entity_poly.type
_entity_poly.pdbx_seq_one_letter_code
_entity_poly.pdbx_strand_id
1 'polypeptide(L)'
;MHAPWRLQIRRCLHANATADQTENDSTLFLQRKSKKSRSKPTSNYSATRRLMLKTKLLRKAESLLDKEQDQKRIERENVLNERAPPLKLSGLSVQELQELCKDLHHKIDIVDEARYDLLLKVGRNDSEIQSLHQKIYELKGKMKRPKLKRVKKSADDMLGALTDNKLMKADFKANLKTVKKEEEKKEEVTDWRKNVEAMSGMEGRKKIFNAGQ
;
A
#
# COMPACT_ATOMS: atom_id res chain seq x y z
N MET A 1 14.26 -32.49 -14.29
CA MET A 1 14.68 -31.17 -14.80
C MET A 1 14.91 -30.25 -13.61
N HIS A 2 16.15 -30.14 -13.15
CA HIS A 2 16.53 -29.48 -11.90
C HIS A 2 17.13 -28.09 -12.17
N ALA A 3 16.65 -27.09 -11.44
CA ALA A 3 17.01 -25.68 -11.57
C ALA A 3 18.45 -25.38 -11.08
N PRO A 4 19.30 -24.69 -11.87
CA PRO A 4 20.71 -24.48 -11.54
C PRO A 4 20.98 -23.04 -11.02
N TRP A 5 20.70 -22.76 -9.75
CA TRP A 5 21.00 -21.44 -9.15
C TRP A 5 21.61 -21.49 -7.72
N ARG A 6 22.06 -22.66 -7.24
CA ARG A 6 22.54 -22.85 -5.85
C ARG A 6 24.05 -23.05 -5.65
N LEU A 7 24.91 -22.65 -6.59
CA LEU A 7 26.36 -22.98 -6.52
C LEU A 7 27.35 -21.81 -6.77
N GLN A 8 26.98 -20.55 -6.51
CA GLN A 8 27.91 -19.41 -6.70
C GLN A 8 28.27 -18.61 -5.43
N ILE A 9 28.04 -19.13 -4.22
CA ILE A 9 28.40 -18.41 -2.96
C ILE A 9 29.04 -19.34 -1.92
N ARG A 10 30.04 -20.14 -2.31
CA ARG A 10 30.79 -20.97 -1.34
C ARG A 10 32.23 -21.29 -1.73
N ARG A 11 32.94 -20.33 -2.34
CA ARG A 11 34.36 -20.45 -2.63
C ARG A 11 35.05 -19.12 -2.40
N CYS A 12 35.41 -18.85 -1.14
CA CYS A 12 36.46 -17.90 -0.71
C CYS A 12 36.54 -17.84 0.83
N LEU A 13 36.65 -19.00 1.48
CA LEU A 13 37.10 -19.10 2.87
C LEU A 13 37.99 -20.33 2.95
N HIS A 14 39.23 -20.09 3.39
CA HIS A 14 40.30 -21.04 3.72
C HIS A 14 41.32 -21.30 2.61
N ALA A 15 42.36 -20.46 2.61
CA ALA A 15 43.72 -20.88 2.30
C ALA A 15 44.63 -20.34 3.42
N ASN A 16 45.42 -21.25 3.99
CA ASN A 16 46.31 -21.10 5.12
C ASN A 16 47.43 -20.07 4.86
N ALA A 17 47.86 -19.39 5.92
CA ALA A 17 49.22 -18.87 6.02
C ALA A 17 49.70 -19.04 7.46
N THR A 18 50.79 -19.78 7.57
CA THR A 18 51.53 -20.20 8.76
C THR A 18 52.19 -19.04 9.49
N ALA A 19 52.33 -19.21 10.80
CA ALA A 19 53.12 -18.38 11.69
C ALA A 19 54.61 -18.45 11.34
N ASP A 20 55.30 -17.32 11.46
CA ASP A 20 56.69 -17.30 11.88
C ASP A 20 56.98 -15.98 12.63
N GLN A 21 57.73 -16.09 13.73
CA GLN A 21 58.12 -15.00 14.62
C GLN A 21 59.53 -14.55 14.26
N THR A 22 59.75 -13.24 14.13
CA THR A 22 61.04 -12.61 14.46
C THR A 22 60.81 -11.19 14.98
N GLU A 23 61.72 -10.80 15.85
CA GLU A 23 61.64 -9.79 16.89
C GLU A 23 61.80 -8.34 16.43
N ASN A 24 61.39 -7.44 17.34
CA ASN A 24 61.94 -6.11 17.62
C ASN A 24 62.06 -5.11 16.46
N ASP A 25 61.26 -4.04 16.51
CA ASP A 25 61.88 -2.79 16.93
C ASP A 25 60.90 -1.78 17.51
N SER A 26 61.39 -1.12 18.53
CA SER A 26 60.68 -0.16 19.37
C SER A 26 60.66 1.21 18.70
N THR A 27 59.69 2.04 19.12
CA THR A 27 59.70 3.51 18.99
C THR A 27 59.62 4.10 17.58
N LEU A 28 58.40 4.39 17.11
CA LEU A 28 58.13 5.66 16.42
C LEU A 28 56.70 6.14 16.68
N PHE A 29 56.63 7.06 17.64
CA PHE A 29 55.84 8.29 17.62
C PHE A 29 54.31 8.22 17.47
N LEU A 30 53.67 8.64 18.56
CA LEU A 30 52.32 9.20 18.60
C LEU A 30 52.06 10.17 17.44
N GLN A 31 51.19 9.78 16.52
CA GLN A 31 50.37 10.74 15.82
C GLN A 31 48.94 10.22 15.71
N ARG A 32 48.11 10.71 16.64
CA ARG A 32 46.65 10.66 16.61
C ARG A 32 46.15 11.24 15.27
N LYS A 33 46.04 10.40 14.25
CA LYS A 33 45.27 10.73 13.04
C LYS A 33 43.79 10.66 13.40
N SER A 34 43.16 11.84 13.37
CA SER A 34 41.71 12.04 13.39
C SER A 34 41.01 10.94 12.56
N LYS A 35 40.26 10.07 13.23
CA LYS A 35 39.34 9.13 12.59
C LYS A 35 38.21 9.97 11.99
N LYS A 36 38.41 10.45 10.76
CA LYS A 36 37.34 10.99 9.90
C LYS A 36 36.27 9.90 9.81
N SER A 37 35.14 10.12 10.47
CA SER A 37 33.99 9.22 10.40
C SER A 37 33.72 8.94 8.93
N ARG A 38 33.77 7.66 8.51
CA ARG A 38 33.28 7.25 7.18
C ARG A 38 31.81 7.64 7.11
N SER A 39 31.54 8.81 6.56
CA SER A 39 30.20 9.25 6.20
C SER A 39 29.66 8.19 5.26
N LYS A 40 28.53 7.58 5.62
CA LYS A 40 27.83 6.62 4.76
C LYS A 40 27.72 7.23 3.36
N PRO A 41 28.04 6.49 2.29
CA PRO A 41 27.93 7.02 0.94
C PRO A 41 26.50 7.52 0.75
N THR A 42 26.35 8.83 0.62
CA THR A 42 25.06 9.44 0.35
C THR A 42 24.66 8.94 -1.03
N SER A 43 23.56 8.20 -1.10
CA SER A 43 22.99 7.75 -2.37
C SER A 43 22.92 8.95 -3.32
N ASN A 44 23.53 8.82 -4.51
CA ASN A 44 23.64 9.84 -5.56
C ASN A 44 22.30 10.36 -6.12
N TYR A 45 21.19 9.99 -5.49
CA TYR A 45 19.83 10.37 -5.87
C TYR A 45 19.19 11.21 -4.77
N SER A 46 18.41 12.21 -5.16
CA SER A 46 17.58 12.95 -4.20
C SER A 46 16.61 12.01 -3.46
N ALA A 47 16.27 12.35 -2.22
CA ALA A 47 15.25 11.63 -1.45
C ALA A 47 13.91 11.58 -2.19
N THR A 48 13.55 12.66 -2.90
CA THR A 48 12.35 12.74 -3.74
C THR A 48 12.36 11.68 -4.84
N ARG A 49 13.51 11.49 -5.51
CA ARG A 49 13.65 10.46 -6.55
C ARG A 49 13.53 9.05 -5.99
N ARG A 50 14.13 8.77 -4.82
CA ARG A 50 13.97 7.47 -4.15
C ARG A 50 12.51 7.19 -3.76
N LEU A 51 11.80 8.19 -3.25
CA LEU A 51 10.39 8.07 -2.89
C LEU A 51 9.53 7.78 -4.14
N MET A 52 9.70 8.57 -5.21
CA MET A 52 9.00 8.36 -6.47
C MET A 52 9.20 6.94 -7.01
N LEU A 53 10.42 6.43 -6.98
CA LEU A 53 10.71 5.05 -7.42
C LEU A 53 10.05 4.00 -6.53
N LYS A 54 10.05 4.18 -5.20
CA LYS A 54 9.32 3.29 -4.29
C LYS A 54 7.82 3.29 -4.57
N THR A 55 7.22 4.46 -4.78
CA THR A 55 5.81 4.56 -5.13
C THR A 55 5.51 3.84 -6.45
N LYS A 56 6.33 4.04 -7.49
CA LYS A 56 6.17 3.33 -8.77
C LYS A 56 6.30 1.81 -8.61
N LEU A 57 7.25 1.35 -7.78
CA LEU A 57 7.44 -0.08 -7.49
C LEU A 57 6.22 -0.66 -6.78
N LEU A 58 5.70 0.02 -5.75
CA LEU A 58 4.51 -0.43 -5.02
C LEU A 58 3.27 -0.46 -5.92
N ARG A 59 3.06 0.57 -6.76
CA ARG A 59 1.96 0.58 -7.75
C ARG A 59 2.06 -0.56 -8.74
N LYS A 60 3.28 -0.90 -9.19
CA LYS A 60 3.47 -2.05 -10.08
C LYS A 60 3.22 -3.37 -9.34
N ALA A 61 3.66 -3.49 -8.10
CA ALA A 61 3.45 -4.67 -7.28
C ALA A 61 1.95 -4.91 -7.01
N GLU A 62 1.19 -3.86 -6.69
CA GLU A 62 -0.27 -3.86 -6.55
C GLU A 62 -0.93 -4.40 -7.82
N SER A 63 -0.60 -3.83 -8.99
CA SER A 63 -1.12 -4.30 -10.28
C SER A 63 -0.75 -5.76 -10.61
N LEU A 64 0.42 -6.24 -10.18
CA LEU A 64 0.82 -7.64 -10.39
C LEU A 64 0.08 -8.59 -9.44
N LEU A 65 -0.18 -8.16 -8.20
CA LEU A 65 -0.94 -8.92 -7.21
C LEU A 65 -2.39 -9.11 -7.67
N ASP A 66 -3.03 -8.07 -8.19
CA ASP A 66 -4.39 -8.14 -8.71
C ASP A 66 -4.47 -9.14 -9.88
N LYS A 67 -3.53 -9.05 -10.83
CA LYS A 67 -3.43 -9.98 -11.96
C LYS A 67 -3.21 -11.42 -11.52
N GLU A 68 -2.35 -11.65 -10.53
CA GLU A 68 -2.13 -12.99 -9.97
C GLU A 68 -3.42 -13.52 -9.33
N GLN A 69 -4.17 -12.66 -8.63
CA GLN A 69 -5.41 -13.06 -7.99
C GLN A 69 -6.51 -13.40 -9.01
N ASP A 70 -6.64 -12.62 -10.08
CA ASP A 70 -7.55 -12.93 -11.18
C ASP A 70 -7.17 -14.24 -11.87
N GLN A 71 -5.87 -14.45 -12.14
CA GLN A 71 -5.40 -15.69 -12.73
C GLN A 71 -5.70 -16.91 -11.84
N LYS A 72 -5.52 -16.79 -10.52
CA LYS A 72 -5.86 -17.84 -9.56
C LYS A 72 -7.37 -18.13 -9.51
N ARG A 73 -8.22 -17.12 -9.70
CA ARG A 73 -9.68 -17.33 -9.80
C ARG A 73 -10.04 -18.11 -11.05
N ILE A 74 -9.50 -17.72 -12.20
CA ILE A 74 -9.72 -18.41 -13.47
C ILE A 74 -9.22 -19.86 -13.41
N GLU A 75 -8.00 -20.07 -12.89
CA GLU A 75 -7.45 -21.42 -12.73
C GLU A 75 -8.30 -22.28 -11.79
N ARG A 76 -8.80 -21.71 -10.69
CA ARG A 76 -9.72 -22.40 -9.78
C ARG A 76 -11.01 -22.82 -10.51
N GLU A 77 -11.62 -21.92 -11.27
CA GLU A 77 -12.83 -22.22 -12.03
C GLU A 77 -12.59 -23.30 -13.09
N ASN A 78 -11.47 -23.23 -13.82
CA ASN A 78 -11.10 -24.24 -14.81
C ASN A 78 -10.93 -25.63 -14.17
N VAL A 79 -10.18 -25.71 -13.06
CA VAL A 79 -9.97 -26.97 -12.34
C VAL A 79 -11.29 -27.52 -11.77
N LEU A 80 -12.18 -26.67 -11.28
CA LEU A 80 -13.50 -27.09 -10.81
C LEU A 80 -14.38 -27.60 -11.95
N ASN A 81 -14.38 -26.92 -13.10
CA ASN A 81 -15.14 -27.34 -14.28
C ASN A 81 -14.64 -28.67 -14.86
N GLU A 82 -13.32 -28.92 -14.82
CA GLU A 82 -12.72 -30.20 -15.23
C GLU A 82 -13.05 -31.34 -14.27
N ARG A 83 -12.96 -31.10 -12.95
CA ARG A 83 -13.14 -32.14 -11.93
C ARG A 83 -14.61 -32.42 -11.60
N ALA A 84 -15.44 -31.39 -11.63
CA ALA A 84 -16.85 -31.43 -11.25
C ALA A 84 -17.67 -30.64 -12.27
N PRO A 85 -17.81 -31.16 -13.51
CA PRO A 85 -18.64 -30.52 -14.52
C PRO A 85 -20.11 -30.48 -14.08
N PRO A 86 -20.90 -29.51 -14.57
CA PRO A 86 -22.33 -29.43 -14.25
C PRO A 86 -23.07 -30.73 -14.58
N LEU A 87 -23.85 -31.23 -13.62
CA LEU A 87 -24.61 -32.47 -13.78
C LEU A 87 -25.75 -32.27 -14.79
N LYS A 88 -25.78 -33.10 -15.83
CA LYS A 88 -26.87 -33.17 -16.79
C LYS A 88 -27.78 -34.33 -16.40
N LEU A 89 -28.92 -34.02 -15.78
CA LEU A 89 -29.88 -35.02 -15.30
C LEU A 89 -30.97 -35.34 -16.33
N SER A 90 -31.11 -34.50 -17.38
CA SER A 90 -32.11 -34.67 -18.42
C SER A 90 -31.82 -35.88 -19.32
N GLY A 91 -32.80 -36.74 -19.51
CA GLY A 91 -32.72 -37.88 -20.43
C GLY A 91 -32.10 -39.16 -19.85
N LEU A 92 -31.74 -39.16 -18.56
CA LEU A 92 -31.30 -40.38 -17.86
C LEU A 92 -32.49 -41.23 -17.44
N SER A 93 -32.35 -42.53 -17.56
CA SER A 93 -33.29 -43.51 -16.99
C SER A 93 -33.16 -43.57 -15.47
N VAL A 94 -34.17 -44.15 -14.80
CA VAL A 94 -34.18 -44.29 -13.33
C VAL A 94 -32.98 -45.11 -12.83
N GLN A 95 -32.56 -46.12 -13.59
CA GLN A 95 -31.43 -46.98 -13.22
C GLN A 95 -30.09 -46.22 -13.30
N GLU A 96 -29.86 -45.50 -14.41
CA GLU A 96 -28.65 -44.67 -14.57
C GLU A 96 -28.58 -43.57 -13.50
N LEU A 97 -29.72 -43.00 -13.12
CA LEU A 97 -29.77 -42.01 -12.05
C LEU A 97 -29.40 -42.61 -10.69
N GLN A 98 -29.87 -43.82 -10.39
CA GLN A 98 -29.50 -44.52 -9.15
C GLN A 98 -28.01 -44.88 -9.10
N GLU A 99 -27.43 -45.29 -10.23
CA GLU A 99 -26.00 -45.58 -10.34
C GLU A 99 -25.16 -44.30 -10.17
N LEU A 100 -25.54 -43.21 -10.84
CA LEU A 100 -24.91 -41.89 -10.66
C LEU A 100 -24.94 -41.43 -9.20
N CYS A 101 -26.06 -41.61 -8.49
CA CYS A 101 -26.17 -41.26 -7.07
C CYS A 101 -25.18 -42.06 -6.19
N LYS A 102 -25.02 -43.36 -6.46
CA LYS A 102 -24.06 -44.21 -5.73
C LYS A 102 -22.62 -43.80 -6.03
N ASP A 103 -22.31 -43.52 -7.28
CA ASP A 103 -20.98 -43.05 -7.70
C ASP A 103 -20.61 -41.71 -7.07
N LEU A 104 -21.55 -40.75 -7.05
CA LEU A 104 -21.33 -39.46 -6.41
C LEU A 104 -21.12 -39.61 -4.90
N HIS A 105 -21.89 -40.47 -4.24
CA HIS A 105 -21.70 -40.74 -2.82
C HIS A 105 -20.31 -41.30 -2.53
N HIS A 106 -19.85 -42.28 -3.31
CA HIS A 106 -18.50 -42.83 -3.13
C HIS A 106 -17.40 -41.79 -3.41
N LYS A 107 -17.58 -40.95 -4.43
CA LYS A 107 -16.65 -39.85 -4.73
C LYS A 107 -16.58 -38.82 -3.61
N ILE A 108 -17.70 -38.53 -2.93
CA ILE A 108 -17.72 -37.63 -1.77
C ILE A 108 -16.79 -38.16 -0.68
N ASP A 109 -16.89 -39.45 -0.33
CA ASP A 109 -16.06 -40.06 0.71
C ASP A 109 -14.55 -39.89 0.40
N ILE A 110 -14.14 -40.20 -0.84
CA ILE A 110 -12.75 -40.06 -1.29
C ILE A 110 -12.28 -38.59 -1.24
N VAL A 111 -13.11 -37.66 -1.73
CA VAL A 111 -12.76 -36.23 -1.77
C VAL A 111 -12.68 -35.65 -0.36
N ASP A 112 -13.54 -36.09 0.56
CA ASP A 112 -13.50 -35.63 1.95
C ASP A 112 -12.28 -36.15 2.70
N GLU A 113 -11.85 -37.39 2.46
CA GLU A 113 -10.57 -37.89 2.97
C GLU A 113 -9.39 -37.05 2.46
N ALA A 114 -9.33 -36.80 1.15
CA ALA A 114 -8.29 -35.96 0.56
C ALA A 114 -8.32 -34.52 1.10
N ARG A 115 -9.51 -33.96 1.31
CA ARG A 115 -9.69 -32.63 1.94
C ARG A 115 -9.17 -32.63 3.37
N TYR A 116 -9.46 -33.67 4.15
CA TYR A 116 -8.99 -33.80 5.53
C TYR A 116 -7.46 -33.84 5.61
N ASP A 117 -6.81 -34.64 4.76
CA ASP A 117 -5.34 -34.70 4.68
C ASP A 117 -4.71 -33.35 4.32
N LEU A 118 -5.32 -32.62 3.37
CA LEU A 118 -4.88 -31.29 2.99
C LEU A 118 -5.02 -30.30 4.15
N LEU A 119 -6.13 -30.34 4.89
CA LEU A 119 -6.33 -29.48 6.06
C LEU A 119 -5.29 -29.74 7.14
N LEU A 120 -4.94 -31.00 7.41
CA LEU A 120 -3.89 -31.32 8.37
C LEU A 120 -2.53 -30.77 7.93
N LYS A 121 -2.19 -30.87 6.64
CA LYS A 121 -0.94 -30.31 6.10
C LYS A 121 -0.90 -28.78 6.22
N VAL A 122 -1.99 -28.10 5.89
CA VAL A 122 -2.11 -26.64 6.04
C VAL A 122 -1.99 -26.24 7.52
N GLY A 123 -2.69 -26.92 8.42
CA GLY A 123 -2.62 -26.64 9.86
C GLY A 123 -1.22 -26.81 10.46
N ARG A 124 -0.45 -27.81 9.99
CA ARG A 124 0.97 -27.97 10.37
C ARG A 124 1.81 -26.78 9.90
N ASN A 125 1.64 -26.36 8.66
CA ASN A 125 2.35 -25.21 8.11
C ASN A 125 1.98 -23.91 8.86
N ASP A 126 0.71 -23.71 9.20
CA ASP A 126 0.26 -22.54 9.96
C ASP A 126 0.88 -22.52 11.37
N SER A 127 0.93 -23.68 12.04
CA SER A 127 1.57 -23.82 13.35
C SER A 127 3.07 -23.52 13.28
N GLU A 128 3.74 -23.99 12.22
CA GLU A 128 5.16 -23.70 11.98
C GLU A 128 5.39 -22.20 11.72
N ILE A 129 4.58 -21.58 10.86
CA ILE A 129 4.63 -20.14 10.59
C ILE A 129 4.44 -19.33 11.88
N GLN A 130 3.48 -19.71 12.73
CA GLN A 130 3.25 -19.05 14.02
C GLN A 130 4.47 -19.19 14.95
N SER A 131 5.04 -20.40 15.05
CA SER A 131 6.25 -20.64 15.84
C SER A 131 7.42 -19.79 15.33
N LEU A 132 7.61 -19.70 14.01
CA LEU A 132 8.67 -18.89 13.40
C LEU A 132 8.43 -17.39 13.61
N HIS A 133 7.19 -16.92 13.48
CA HIS A 133 6.84 -15.53 13.77
C HIS A 133 7.13 -15.16 15.23
N GLN A 134 6.81 -16.04 16.17
CA GLN A 134 7.11 -15.83 17.58
C GLN A 134 8.63 -15.77 17.83
N LYS A 135 9.41 -16.69 17.25
CA LYS A 135 10.89 -16.65 17.32
C LYS A 135 11.45 -15.36 16.73
N ILE A 136 10.95 -14.90 15.59
CA ILE A 136 11.35 -13.63 14.98
C ILE A 136 11.04 -12.46 15.93
N TYR A 137 9.88 -12.49 16.58
CA TYR A 137 9.48 -11.46 17.53
C TYR A 137 10.43 -11.41 18.75
N GLU A 138 10.75 -12.57 19.32
CA GLU A 138 11.70 -12.70 20.43
C GLU A 138 13.10 -12.21 20.04
N LEU A 139 13.61 -12.63 18.88
CA LEU A 139 14.91 -12.22 18.35
C LEU A 139 14.98 -10.73 18.02
N LYS A 140 13.89 -10.13 17.54
CA LYS A 140 13.81 -8.67 17.31
C LYS A 140 13.87 -7.87 18.63
N GLY A 141 13.68 -8.54 19.77
CA GLY A 141 13.72 -7.98 21.10
C GLY A 141 12.42 -7.24 21.44
N LYS A 142 11.78 -7.64 22.55
CA LYS A 142 10.53 -7.05 23.10
C LYS A 142 10.64 -5.53 23.35
N MET A 143 11.86 -4.99 23.41
CA MET A 143 12.15 -3.56 23.41
C MET A 143 13.27 -3.25 22.42
N LYS A 144 12.94 -2.71 21.25
CA LYS A 144 13.88 -1.75 20.65
C LYS A 144 13.96 -0.59 21.63
N ARG A 145 15.07 -0.44 22.36
CA ARG A 145 15.32 0.76 23.19
C ARG A 145 14.97 1.99 22.35
N PRO A 146 13.94 2.77 22.72
CA PRO A 146 13.63 3.99 22.00
C PRO A 146 14.90 4.83 22.01
N LYS A 147 15.46 5.11 20.83
CA LYS A 147 16.67 5.92 20.76
C LYS A 147 16.31 7.30 21.29
N LEU A 148 16.73 7.61 22.51
CA LEU A 148 16.46 8.90 23.16
C LEU A 148 16.94 10.01 22.22
N LYS A 149 16.01 10.74 21.61
CA LYS A 149 16.30 11.93 20.81
C LYS A 149 16.35 13.10 21.79
N ARG A 150 17.39 13.94 21.71
CA ARG A 150 17.39 15.23 22.39
C ARG A 150 16.33 16.12 21.75
N VAL A 151 15.14 16.14 22.34
CA VAL A 151 14.05 17.03 21.94
C VAL A 151 14.34 18.39 22.56
N LYS A 152 14.59 19.40 21.72
CA LYS A 152 14.46 20.80 22.14
C LYS A 152 12.98 21.14 22.05
N LYS A 153 12.45 21.90 23.01
CA LYS A 153 11.05 22.37 22.97
C LYS A 153 10.79 22.99 21.59
N SER A 154 9.74 22.54 20.90
CA SER A 154 9.35 23.07 19.59
C SER A 154 8.86 24.51 19.74
N ALA A 155 8.90 25.31 18.67
CA ALA A 155 8.31 26.64 18.68
C ALA A 155 6.81 26.58 19.05
N ASP A 156 6.09 25.55 18.59
CA ASP A 156 4.69 25.29 18.96
C ASP A 156 4.50 24.96 20.45
N ASP A 157 5.48 24.30 21.11
CA ASP A 157 5.40 23.99 22.54
C ASP A 157 5.60 25.26 23.39
N MET A 158 6.43 26.19 22.91
CA MET A 158 6.61 27.49 23.59
C MET A 158 5.43 28.41 23.34
N LEU A 159 4.90 28.43 22.11
CA LEU A 159 3.77 29.28 21.75
C LEU A 159 2.47 28.79 22.40
N GLY A 160 2.20 27.48 22.37
CA GLY A 160 1.03 26.87 23.03
C GLY A 160 1.06 26.92 24.56
N ALA A 161 2.24 27.08 25.17
CA ALA A 161 2.35 27.35 26.61
C ALA A 161 2.12 28.83 26.98
N LEU A 162 2.20 29.74 25.99
CA LEU A 162 1.95 31.17 26.16
C LEU A 162 0.56 31.60 25.66
N THR A 163 -0.14 30.74 24.92
CA THR A 163 -1.48 31.01 24.39
C THR A 163 -2.45 29.87 24.76
N ASP A 164 -3.50 30.16 25.52
CA ASP A 164 -4.51 29.18 25.99
C ASP A 164 -5.39 28.56 24.88
N ASN A 165 -5.16 28.91 23.61
CA ASN A 165 -5.93 28.37 22.50
C ASN A 165 -5.34 27.04 22.03
N LYS A 166 -6.02 25.96 22.40
CA LYS A 166 -5.75 24.57 22.02
C LYS A 166 -5.60 24.43 20.50
N LEU A 167 -4.36 24.33 20.02
CA LEU A 167 -4.05 24.03 18.63
C LEU A 167 -4.58 22.63 18.28
N MET A 168 -5.68 22.59 17.54
CA MET A 168 -6.20 21.39 16.91
C MET A 168 -5.11 20.80 16.01
N LYS A 169 -4.96 19.47 16.03
CA LYS A 169 -4.02 18.74 15.17
C LYS A 169 -4.14 19.26 13.74
N ALA A 170 -3.10 19.92 13.26
CA ALA A 170 -3.05 20.48 11.92
C ALA A 170 -2.98 19.32 10.90
N ASP A 171 -4.14 18.75 10.57
CA ASP A 171 -4.27 17.94 9.38
C ASP A 171 -3.97 18.87 8.19
N PHE A 172 -2.81 18.68 7.55
CA PHE A 172 -2.38 19.47 6.39
C PHE A 172 -3.42 19.49 5.26
N LYS A 173 -4.29 18.47 5.23
CA LYS A 173 -5.39 18.33 4.29
C LYS A 173 -6.63 19.16 4.66
N ALA A 174 -6.82 19.52 5.93
CA ALA A 174 -7.98 20.28 6.40
C ALA A 174 -7.85 21.79 6.10
N ASN A 175 -6.62 22.31 5.92
CA ASN A 175 -6.37 23.74 5.70
C ASN A 175 -6.18 24.13 4.22
N LEU A 176 -6.30 23.17 3.30
CA LEU A 176 -6.35 23.45 1.87
C LEU A 176 -7.80 23.77 1.49
N LYS A 177 -8.09 25.03 1.15
CA LYS A 177 -9.33 25.37 0.43
C LYS A 177 -9.35 24.54 -0.85
N THR A 178 -10.18 23.51 -0.91
CA THR A 178 -10.63 23.00 -2.20
C THR A 178 -11.30 24.18 -2.90
N VAL A 179 -10.79 24.57 -4.07
CA VAL A 179 -11.51 25.48 -4.94
C VAL A 179 -12.78 24.74 -5.34
N LYS A 180 -13.85 24.94 -4.56
CA LYS A 180 -15.21 24.73 -5.03
C LYS A 180 -15.31 25.63 -6.24
N LYS A 181 -15.26 25.02 -7.43
CA LYS A 181 -15.82 25.61 -8.63
C LYS A 181 -17.20 26.10 -8.20
N GLU A 182 -17.40 27.42 -8.21
CA GLU A 182 -18.70 28.00 -7.85
C GLU A 182 -19.74 27.26 -8.69
N GLU A 183 -20.64 26.52 -8.02
CA GLU A 183 -21.92 26.20 -8.61
C GLU A 183 -22.59 27.55 -8.84
N GLU A 184 -22.53 27.97 -10.10
CA GLU A 184 -23.31 29.06 -10.67
C GLU A 184 -24.74 28.89 -10.17
N LYS A 185 -25.11 29.74 -9.22
CA LYS A 185 -26.48 29.83 -8.73
C LYS A 185 -27.33 30.10 -9.97
N LYS A 186 -28.19 29.15 -10.28
CA LYS A 186 -29.32 29.32 -11.20
C LYS A 186 -30.18 30.46 -10.69
N GLU A 187 -29.85 31.69 -11.06
CA GLU A 187 -30.78 32.80 -11.03
C GLU A 187 -31.63 32.71 -12.30
N GLU A 188 -32.78 32.09 -12.12
CA GLU A 188 -33.93 32.15 -12.98
C GLU A 188 -34.42 33.62 -13.01
N VAL A 189 -33.74 34.48 -13.76
CA VAL A 189 -34.17 35.86 -14.04
C VAL A 189 -34.43 35.99 -15.53
N THR A 190 -35.61 35.48 -15.88
CA THR A 190 -36.58 36.04 -16.85
C THR A 190 -36.05 36.96 -17.96
N ASP A 191 -36.03 36.41 -19.18
CA ASP A 191 -36.04 37.02 -20.52
C ASP A 191 -35.73 38.53 -20.62
N TRP A 192 -34.52 38.85 -21.09
CA TRP A 192 -34.02 40.22 -21.30
C TRP A 192 -34.88 41.07 -22.24
N ARG A 193 -35.78 40.45 -23.01
CA ARG A 193 -36.74 41.15 -23.87
C ARG A 193 -37.72 42.04 -23.10
N LYS A 194 -38.10 41.69 -21.87
CA LYS A 194 -39.08 42.48 -21.09
C LYS A 194 -38.53 43.80 -20.53
N ASN A 195 -37.21 43.92 -20.35
CA ASN A 195 -36.60 45.13 -19.81
C ASN A 195 -36.49 46.26 -20.87
N VAL A 196 -36.43 45.88 -22.15
CA VAL A 196 -36.26 46.84 -23.26
C VAL A 196 -37.60 47.47 -23.68
N GLU A 197 -38.71 46.72 -23.65
CA GLU A 197 -40.05 47.26 -23.94
C GLU A 197 -40.54 48.28 -22.89
N ALA A 198 -40.12 48.14 -21.62
CA ALA A 198 -40.50 49.06 -20.55
C ALA A 198 -39.89 50.47 -20.70
N MET A 199 -38.81 50.62 -21.50
CA MET A 199 -38.10 51.89 -21.69
C MET A 199 -38.39 52.58 -23.04
N SER A 200 -39.19 51.96 -23.92
CA SER A 200 -39.47 52.47 -25.27
C SER A 200 -40.76 53.30 -25.39
N GLY A 201 -41.43 53.63 -24.27
CA GLY A 201 -42.77 54.23 -24.25
C GLY A 201 -42.86 55.71 -23.87
N MET A 202 -41.77 56.47 -23.84
CA MET A 202 -41.75 57.88 -23.38
C MET A 202 -41.65 58.91 -24.52
N GLU A 203 -42.30 58.65 -25.66
CA GLU A 203 -42.47 59.58 -26.77
C GLU A 203 -43.82 60.32 -26.65
N GLY A 204 -43.89 61.35 -25.78
CA GLY A 204 -45.09 62.16 -25.59
C GLY A 204 -44.84 63.45 -24.81
N ARG A 205 -45.12 64.59 -25.45
CA ARG A 205 -44.85 65.98 -25.02
C ARG A 205 -45.13 66.24 -23.53
N LYS A 206 -44.08 66.42 -22.71
CA LYS A 206 -44.20 66.96 -21.35
C LYS A 206 -44.72 68.40 -21.41
N LYS A 207 -45.98 68.62 -21.03
CA LYS A 207 -46.55 69.96 -20.81
C LYS A 207 -45.96 70.55 -19.52
N ILE A 208 -45.04 71.49 -19.67
CA ILE A 208 -44.65 72.41 -18.60
C ILE A 208 -45.65 73.56 -18.60
N PHE A 209 -46.49 73.64 -17.57
CA PHE A 209 -47.18 74.87 -17.23
C PHE A 209 -46.28 75.67 -16.27
N ASN A 210 -45.77 76.81 -16.74
CA ASN A 210 -45.24 77.85 -15.88
C ASN A 210 -46.43 78.58 -15.24
N ALA A 211 -46.59 78.48 -13.92
CA ALA A 211 -47.33 79.45 -13.14
C ALA A 211 -46.30 80.20 -12.30
N GLY A 212 -45.85 81.34 -12.80
CA GLY A 212 -45.11 82.29 -12.00
C GLY A 212 -46.10 83.02 -11.08
N GLN A 213 -45.82 82.95 -9.78
CA GLN A 213 -45.79 84.13 -8.90
C GLN A 213 -44.92 83.82 -7.68
#